data_AF-A0AAE0GIN9-F1
#
_entry.id   AF-A0AAE0GIN9-F1
#
_cell.length_a   1.000
_cell.length_b   1.000
_cell.length_c   1.000
_cell.angle_alpha   90.00
_cell.angle_beta   90.00
_cell.angle_gamma   90.00
#
_symmetry.space_group_name_H-M   'P 1'
#
loop_
_entity.id
_entity.type
_entity.pdbx_description
1 polymer ?
#
loop_
_entity_poly.entity_id
_entity_poly.type
_entity_poly.pdbx_seq_one_letter_code
_entity_poly.pdbx_strand_id
1 'polypeptide(L)'
;MNPSGILLGPGPGTPEDSGISLQTVKELGPDFPLFGVCMGHQCIGQVFGGSIVRAQSGVMHGKSSPVEHSDVGVLQGLPSPFTAARYHSLVIDHENFPDSELEILGRSDDGMVMAVKHVQYPHIQGVQFHPESCITPEGMQIMRNFLGMVERGVIKE
;
A
#
# COMPACT_ATOMS: atom_id res chain seq x y z
N MET A 1 -16.25 -11.07 -13.91
CA MET A 1 -15.47 -11.66 -12.80
C MET A 1 -16.08 -11.17 -11.50
N ASN A 2 -16.12 -11.97 -10.43
CA ASN A 2 -16.64 -11.57 -9.11
C ASN A 2 -15.63 -11.96 -8.00
N PRO A 3 -14.46 -11.30 -7.94
CA PRO A 3 -13.46 -11.59 -6.91
C PRO A 3 -13.95 -11.14 -5.53
N SER A 4 -13.55 -11.84 -4.47
CA SER A 4 -13.81 -11.38 -3.10
C SER A 4 -12.87 -10.24 -2.68
N GLY A 5 -11.68 -10.17 -3.28
CA GLY A 5 -10.70 -9.10 -3.06
C GLY A 5 -9.57 -9.17 -4.08
N ILE A 6 -8.79 -8.08 -4.15
CA ILE A 6 -7.72 -7.89 -5.12
C ILE A 6 -6.43 -7.59 -4.37
N LEU A 7 -5.38 -8.37 -4.61
CA LEU A 7 -4.04 -8.12 -4.10
C LEU A 7 -3.11 -7.81 -5.28
N LEU A 8 -2.56 -6.59 -5.31
CA LEU A 8 -1.54 -6.18 -6.27
C LEU A 8 -0.17 -6.30 -5.61
N GLY A 9 0.60 -7.30 -6.03
CA GLY A 9 1.92 -7.59 -5.47
C GLY A 9 3.04 -6.63 -5.93
N PRO A 10 4.28 -6.86 -5.46
CA PRO A 10 5.45 -6.12 -5.90
C PRO A 10 5.84 -6.45 -7.35
N GLY A 11 6.61 -5.56 -7.98
CA GLY A 11 7.13 -5.76 -9.34
C GLY A 11 8.28 -4.79 -9.66
N PRO A 12 9.06 -5.07 -10.71
CA PRO A 12 10.10 -4.16 -11.19
C PRO A 12 9.50 -3.00 -12.00
N GLY A 13 10.30 -1.96 -12.27
CA GLY A 13 9.93 -0.87 -13.18
C GLY A 13 9.17 0.28 -12.49
N THR A 14 8.36 0.99 -13.27
CA THR A 14 7.41 2.00 -12.79
C THR A 14 5.97 1.46 -12.86
N PRO A 15 4.97 2.14 -12.27
CA PRO A 15 3.58 1.69 -12.40
C PRO A 15 3.07 1.63 -13.85
N GLU A 16 3.62 2.39 -14.79
CA GLU A 16 3.30 2.26 -16.21
C GLU A 16 3.73 0.90 -16.79
N ASP A 17 4.76 0.27 -16.22
CA ASP A 17 5.25 -1.05 -16.59
C ASP A 17 4.42 -2.19 -15.95
N SER A 18 3.47 -1.86 -15.06
CA SER A 18 2.72 -2.83 -14.23
C SER A 18 1.62 -3.62 -14.98
N GLY A 19 1.59 -3.52 -16.31
CA GLY A 19 0.58 -4.16 -17.16
C GLY A 19 -0.84 -3.67 -16.83
N ILE A 20 -1.71 -4.58 -16.39
CA ILE A 20 -3.12 -4.27 -16.10
C ILE A 20 -3.35 -3.64 -14.72
N SER A 21 -2.30 -3.44 -13.90
CA SER A 21 -2.49 -3.09 -12.48
C SER A 21 -3.09 -1.69 -12.30
N LEU A 22 -2.66 -0.70 -13.08
CA LEU A 22 -3.27 0.64 -13.07
C LEU A 22 -4.77 0.58 -13.44
N GLN A 23 -5.10 -0.17 -14.50
CA GLN A 23 -6.50 -0.34 -14.91
C GLN A 23 -7.31 -1.08 -13.83
N THR A 24 -6.72 -2.08 -13.18
CA THR A 24 -7.34 -2.86 -12.10
C THR A 24 -7.69 -1.96 -10.91
N VAL A 25 -6.78 -1.09 -10.47
CA VAL A 25 -7.07 -0.12 -9.41
C VAL A 25 -8.22 0.80 -9.81
N LYS A 26 -8.17 1.34 -11.03
CA LYS A 26 -9.14 2.32 -11.52
C LYS A 26 -10.55 1.73 -11.70
N GLU A 27 -10.65 0.54 -12.26
CA GLU A 27 -11.92 -0.05 -12.68
C GLU A 27 -12.53 -0.97 -11.62
N LEU A 28 -11.70 -1.68 -10.84
CA LEU A 28 -12.20 -2.65 -9.85
C LEU A 28 -12.02 -2.20 -8.41
N GLY A 29 -11.08 -1.28 -8.13
CA GLY A 29 -10.85 -0.74 -6.78
C GLY A 29 -12.11 -0.17 -6.11
N PRO A 30 -12.95 0.63 -6.80
CA PRO A 30 -14.18 1.16 -6.20
C PRO A 30 -15.16 0.08 -5.70
N ASP A 31 -15.18 -1.10 -6.33
CA ASP A 31 -16.18 -2.13 -6.08
C ASP A 31 -15.71 -3.25 -5.12
N PHE A 32 -14.40 -3.48 -5.04
CA PHE A 32 -13.82 -4.63 -4.32
C PHE A 32 -12.68 -4.20 -3.37
N PRO A 33 -12.54 -4.85 -2.20
CA PRO A 33 -11.37 -4.66 -1.33
C PRO A 33 -10.07 -4.85 -2.12
N LEU A 34 -9.20 -3.83 -2.10
CA LEU A 34 -7.97 -3.80 -2.88
C LEU A 34 -6.79 -3.49 -1.98
N PHE A 35 -5.78 -4.36 -2.01
CA PHE A 35 -4.53 -4.16 -1.28
C PHE A 35 -3.34 -4.12 -2.24
N GLY A 36 -2.59 -3.01 -2.23
CA GLY A 36 -1.38 -2.84 -3.03
C GLY A 36 -0.10 -2.96 -2.20
N VAL A 37 0.86 -3.75 -2.65
CA VAL A 37 2.17 -3.93 -2.02
C VAL A 37 3.27 -3.42 -2.95
N CYS A 38 4.13 -2.53 -2.45
CA CYS A 38 5.25 -1.95 -3.19
C CYS A 38 4.81 -1.32 -4.52
N MET A 39 4.99 -2.01 -5.66
CA MET A 39 4.48 -1.55 -6.95
C MET A 39 2.96 -1.34 -6.94
N GLY A 40 2.20 -2.25 -6.31
CA GLY A 40 0.75 -2.08 -6.17
C GLY A 40 0.36 -0.83 -5.37
N HIS A 41 1.14 -0.46 -4.35
CA HIS A 41 0.95 0.79 -3.61
C HIS A 41 1.23 2.02 -4.49
N GLN A 42 2.26 1.96 -5.33
CA GLN A 42 2.56 3.03 -6.29
C GLN A 42 1.47 3.15 -7.37
N CYS A 43 0.91 2.03 -7.85
CA CYS A 43 -0.25 2.06 -8.75
C CYS A 43 -1.45 2.77 -8.12
N ILE A 44 -1.74 2.53 -6.83
CA ILE A 44 -2.78 3.25 -6.09
C ILE A 44 -2.46 4.74 -6.05
N GLY A 45 -1.25 5.10 -5.63
CA GLY A 45 -0.78 6.49 -5.61
C GLY A 45 -1.04 7.19 -6.94
N GLN A 46 -0.60 6.58 -8.03
CA GLN A 46 -0.65 7.16 -9.36
C GLN A 46 -2.08 7.26 -9.94
N VAL A 47 -2.90 6.23 -9.77
CA VAL A 47 -4.29 6.25 -10.27
C VAL A 47 -5.10 7.37 -9.62
N PHE A 48 -4.81 7.67 -8.35
CA PHE A 48 -5.49 8.69 -7.57
C PHE A 48 -4.72 10.04 -7.55
N GLY A 49 -3.91 10.29 -8.58
CA GLY A 49 -3.34 11.62 -8.85
C GLY A 49 -2.00 11.92 -8.16
N GLY A 50 -1.43 10.96 -7.44
CA GLY A 50 -0.10 11.08 -6.85
C GLY A 50 1.01 10.93 -7.88
N SER A 51 2.12 11.63 -7.66
CA SER A 51 3.33 11.48 -8.47
C SER A 51 4.24 10.39 -7.90
N ILE A 52 4.89 9.62 -8.78
CA ILE A 52 5.87 8.59 -8.38
C ILE A 52 7.27 9.11 -8.64
N VAL A 53 8.02 9.30 -7.56
CA VAL A 53 9.34 9.94 -7.57
C VAL A 53 10.40 9.01 -7.01
N ARG A 54 11.67 9.31 -7.28
CA ARG A 54 12.77 8.59 -6.65
C ARG A 54 12.83 8.91 -5.16
N ALA A 55 13.03 7.88 -4.35
CA ALA A 55 13.29 8.05 -2.93
C ALA A 55 14.53 8.93 -2.72
N GLN A 56 14.42 9.97 -1.90
CA GLN A 56 15.55 10.85 -1.54
C GLN A 56 16.69 10.07 -0.90
N SER A 57 16.35 9.02 -0.16
CA SER A 57 17.27 8.09 0.49
C SER A 57 18.03 7.17 -0.49
N GLY A 58 17.74 7.26 -1.79
CA GLY A 58 18.31 6.39 -2.83
C GLY A 58 17.70 4.99 -2.86
N VAL A 59 18.38 4.06 -3.53
CA VAL A 59 17.92 2.67 -3.66
C VAL A 59 17.94 1.97 -2.29
N MET A 60 16.79 1.47 -1.87
CA MET A 60 16.65 0.64 -0.68
C MET A 60 16.43 -0.80 -1.13
N HIS A 61 17.40 -1.69 -0.88
CA HIS A 61 17.28 -3.12 -1.18
C HIS A 61 17.77 -3.93 0.03
N GLY A 62 16.88 -4.74 0.60
CA GLY A 62 17.20 -5.57 1.77
C GLY A 62 17.47 -4.77 3.04
N LYS A 63 16.90 -3.56 3.15
CA LYS A 63 17.01 -2.71 4.34
C LYS A 63 15.71 -2.73 5.13
N SER A 64 15.80 -2.52 6.44
CA SER A 64 14.65 -2.33 7.31
C SER A 64 14.49 -0.85 7.69
N SER A 65 13.26 -0.37 7.79
CA SER A 65 12.94 0.93 8.38
C SER A 65 11.88 0.76 9.47
N PRO A 66 11.91 1.57 10.54
CA PRO A 66 10.77 1.71 11.43
C PRO A 66 9.62 2.37 10.66
N VAL A 67 8.40 1.89 10.87
CA VAL A 67 7.18 2.47 10.30
C VAL A 67 6.24 2.84 11.44
N GLU A 68 6.01 4.14 11.60
CA GLU A 68 4.94 4.67 12.44
C GLU A 68 3.63 4.66 11.66
N HIS A 69 2.52 4.31 12.32
CA HIS A 69 1.22 4.23 11.66
C HIS A 69 0.04 4.58 12.57
N SER A 70 -1.13 4.78 11.95
CA SER A 70 -2.38 5.22 12.58
C SER A 70 -3.27 4.09 13.13
N ASP A 71 -2.77 2.86 13.20
CA ASP A 71 -3.53 1.66 13.65
C ASP A 71 -4.85 1.39 12.88
N VAL A 72 -4.87 1.68 11.59
CA VAL A 72 -6.05 1.56 10.72
C VAL A 72 -5.89 0.48 9.64
N GLY A 73 -6.99 -0.23 9.35
CA GLY A 73 -7.10 -1.08 8.18
C GLY A 73 -6.13 -2.25 8.22
N VAL A 74 -5.31 -2.40 7.17
CA VAL A 74 -4.30 -3.47 7.10
C VAL A 74 -3.25 -3.36 8.20
N LEU A 75 -3.09 -2.19 8.83
CA LEU A 75 -2.13 -1.95 9.93
C LEU A 75 -2.74 -2.08 11.32
N GLN A 76 -4.01 -2.48 11.43
CA GLN A 76 -4.71 -2.58 12.71
C GLN A 76 -4.09 -3.65 13.63
N GLY A 77 -3.92 -3.31 14.91
CA GLY A 77 -3.37 -4.16 15.96
C GLY A 77 -1.86 -4.39 15.88
N LEU A 78 -1.14 -3.62 15.06
CA LEU A 78 0.32 -3.70 14.97
C LEU A 78 1.00 -2.77 15.99
N PRO A 79 2.22 -3.11 16.46
CA PRO A 79 3.03 -2.17 17.23
C PRO A 79 3.43 -0.96 16.37
N SER A 80 3.49 0.22 16.96
CA SER A 80 3.88 1.46 16.28
C SER A 80 5.02 2.14 17.07
N PRO A 81 6.22 2.28 16.49
CA PRO A 81 6.63 1.79 15.17
C PRO A 81 6.86 0.27 15.13
N PHE A 82 6.77 -0.34 13.94
CA PHE A 82 7.23 -1.71 13.67
C PHE A 82 8.34 -1.74 12.61
N THR A 83 9.01 -2.89 12.48
CA THR A 83 10.12 -3.06 11.52
C THR A 83 9.57 -3.55 10.18
N ALA A 84 9.83 -2.81 9.10
CA ALA A 84 9.35 -3.15 7.76
C ALA A 84 10.48 -3.24 6.72
N ALA A 85 10.38 -4.22 5.83
CA ALA A 85 11.35 -4.47 4.77
C ALA A 85 11.16 -3.57 3.55
N ARG A 86 12.25 -2.98 3.05
CA ARG A 86 12.27 -2.06 1.90
C ARG A 86 13.12 -2.60 0.74
N TYR A 87 12.52 -2.63 -0.45
CA TYR A 87 13.16 -3.07 -1.71
C TYR A 87 12.94 -2.10 -2.88
N HIS A 88 12.50 -0.87 -2.61
CA HIS A 88 12.06 0.08 -3.63
C HIS A 88 13.04 1.26 -3.82
N SER A 89 13.03 1.81 -5.03
CA SER A 89 13.74 3.04 -5.40
C SER A 89 12.77 4.18 -5.74
N LEU A 90 11.50 3.86 -5.94
CA LEU A 90 10.41 4.78 -6.25
C LEU A 90 9.39 4.79 -5.11
N VAL A 91 8.73 5.92 -4.92
CA VAL A 91 7.72 6.15 -3.88
C VAL A 91 6.69 7.17 -4.33
N ILE A 92 5.55 7.18 -3.65
CA ILE A 92 4.59 8.29 -3.76
C ILE A 92 5.25 9.56 -3.22
N ASP A 93 5.17 10.64 -3.99
CA ASP A 93 5.66 11.95 -3.59
C ASP A 93 4.87 12.48 -2.38
N HIS A 94 5.60 12.78 -1.31
CA HIS A 94 5.03 13.34 -0.09
C HIS A 94 4.83 14.86 -0.16
N GLU A 95 5.57 15.57 -1.02
CA GLU A 95 5.47 17.03 -1.15
C GLU A 95 4.26 17.42 -2.00
N ASN A 96 4.00 16.65 -3.06
CA ASN A 96 2.85 16.81 -3.96
C ASN A 96 1.84 15.67 -3.77
N PHE A 97 1.51 15.37 -2.52
CA PHE A 97 0.62 14.26 -2.18
C PHE A 97 -0.86 14.60 -2.51
N PRO A 98 -1.65 13.67 -3.07
CA PRO A 98 -3.05 13.92 -3.45
C PRO A 98 -3.99 13.78 -2.24
N ASP A 99 -3.93 14.73 -1.29
CA ASP A 99 -4.69 14.69 -0.02
C ASP A 99 -6.22 14.63 -0.19
N SER A 100 -6.76 15.02 -1.36
CA SER A 100 -8.20 14.91 -1.65
C SER A 100 -8.66 13.48 -1.93
N GLU A 101 -7.74 12.61 -2.37
CA GLU A 101 -8.05 11.23 -2.79
C GLU A 101 -7.49 10.19 -1.83
N LEU A 102 -6.31 10.44 -1.25
CA LEU A 102 -5.59 9.52 -0.39
C LEU A 102 -5.34 10.10 1.00
N GLU A 103 -5.33 9.22 2.00
CA GLU A 103 -4.92 9.52 3.37
C GLU A 103 -3.67 8.68 3.71
N ILE A 104 -2.67 9.31 4.30
CA ILE A 104 -1.44 8.61 4.74
C ILE A 104 -1.71 7.91 6.06
N LEU A 105 -1.53 6.59 6.07
CA LEU A 105 -1.70 5.74 7.25
C LEU A 105 -0.39 5.42 7.96
N GLY A 106 0.74 5.58 7.29
CA GLY A 106 2.03 5.30 7.91
C GLY A 106 3.20 5.97 7.19
N ARG A 107 4.24 6.25 7.97
CA ARG A 107 5.48 6.90 7.52
C ARG A 107 6.70 6.21 8.12
N SER A 108 7.82 6.28 7.43
CA SER A 108 9.12 5.95 8.03
C SER A 108 9.76 7.16 8.71
N ASP A 109 10.85 6.90 9.42
CA ASP A 109 11.71 7.89 10.08
C ASP A 109 12.26 8.97 9.13
N ASP A 110 12.44 8.64 7.86
CA ASP A 110 12.84 9.58 6.79
C ASP A 110 11.64 10.34 6.16
N GLY A 111 10.44 10.23 6.73
CA GLY A 111 9.24 10.98 6.32
C GLY A 111 8.48 10.40 5.12
N MET A 112 9.00 9.33 4.53
CA MET A 112 8.41 8.69 3.34
C MET A 112 7.03 8.11 3.62
N VAL A 113 6.16 8.17 2.61
CA VAL A 113 4.84 7.53 2.65
C VAL A 113 5.00 6.01 2.61
N MET A 114 4.64 5.35 3.71
CA MET A 114 4.79 3.90 3.87
C MET A 114 3.47 3.15 3.80
N ALA A 115 2.35 3.82 4.04
CA ALA A 115 1.03 3.27 3.85
C ALA A 115 -0.01 4.35 3.53
N VAL A 116 -1.00 4.00 2.71
CA VAL A 116 -2.13 4.87 2.35
C VAL A 116 -3.45 4.09 2.34
N LYS A 117 -4.55 4.83 2.46
CA LYS A 117 -5.88 4.39 2.05
C LYS A 117 -6.54 5.45 1.17
N HIS A 118 -7.53 5.04 0.38
CA HIS A 118 -8.38 6.00 -0.33
C HIS A 118 -9.40 6.63 0.61
N VAL A 119 -9.71 7.92 0.41
CA VAL A 119 -10.67 8.70 1.21
C VAL A 119 -12.10 8.22 0.97
N GLN A 120 -12.57 8.24 -0.29
CA GLN A 120 -13.91 7.76 -0.67
C GLN A 120 -14.10 6.24 -0.60
N TYR A 121 -13.07 5.44 -0.90
CA TYR A 121 -13.13 3.98 -0.91
C TYR A 121 -12.15 3.37 0.11
N PRO A 122 -12.43 3.42 1.44
CA PRO A 122 -11.46 3.03 2.47
C PRO A 122 -10.97 1.57 2.42
N HIS A 123 -11.64 0.72 1.65
CA HIS A 123 -11.23 -0.66 1.37
C HIS A 123 -10.09 -0.76 0.33
N ILE A 124 -9.72 0.34 -0.34
CA ILE A 124 -8.52 0.47 -1.16
C ILE A 124 -7.38 0.95 -0.26
N GLN A 125 -6.39 0.09 -0.05
CA GLN A 125 -5.23 0.39 0.81
C GLN A 125 -3.95 -0.08 0.14
N GLY A 126 -2.82 0.54 0.49
CA GLY A 126 -1.54 0.07 -0.01
C GLY A 126 -0.39 0.37 0.94
N VAL A 127 0.62 -0.49 0.93
CA VAL A 127 1.85 -0.35 1.70
C VAL A 127 3.07 -0.36 0.78
N GLN A 128 4.03 0.52 1.06
CA GLN A 128 5.25 0.65 0.25
C GLN A 128 6.28 -0.46 0.58
N PHE A 129 6.24 -0.99 1.79
CA PHE A 129 7.11 -2.06 2.27
C PHE A 129 6.57 -3.45 1.91
N HIS A 130 7.35 -4.49 2.21
CA HIS A 130 7.08 -5.87 1.84
C HIS A 130 6.62 -6.70 3.06
N PRO A 131 5.30 -6.89 3.28
CA PRO A 131 4.78 -7.73 4.36
C PRO A 131 5.12 -9.22 4.15
N GLU A 132 5.44 -9.65 2.93
CA GLU A 132 5.85 -11.02 2.64
C GLU A 132 7.31 -11.33 3.03
N SER A 133 8.12 -10.31 3.30
CA SER A 133 9.53 -10.48 3.65
C SER A 133 9.69 -10.99 5.08
N CYS A 134 10.67 -11.87 5.30
CA CYS A 134 11.06 -12.32 6.65
C CYS A 134 11.60 -11.18 7.53
N ILE A 135 11.94 -10.03 6.94
CA ILE A 135 12.38 -8.82 7.64
C ILE A 135 11.19 -8.05 8.24
N THR A 136 9.94 -8.36 7.86
CA THR A 136 8.72 -7.75 8.39
C THR A 136 7.97 -8.78 9.26
N PRO A 137 8.23 -8.87 10.58
CA PRO A 137 7.62 -9.87 11.46
C PRO A 137 6.09 -9.82 11.48
N GLU A 138 5.53 -8.62 11.34
CA GLU A 138 4.10 -8.34 11.38
C GLU A 138 3.36 -8.70 10.07
N GLY A 139 4.09 -9.14 9.04
CA GLY A 139 3.57 -9.41 7.71
C GLY A 139 2.33 -10.32 7.67
N MET A 140 2.34 -11.39 8.48
CA MET A 140 1.20 -12.30 8.59
C MET A 140 -0.05 -11.63 9.17
N GLN A 141 0.12 -10.70 10.13
CA GLN A 141 -1.01 -9.98 10.72
C GLN A 141 -1.60 -8.99 9.70
N ILE A 142 -0.76 -8.32 8.91
CA ILE A 142 -1.20 -7.44 7.82
C ILE A 142 -2.08 -8.20 6.82
N MET A 143 -1.64 -9.39 6.42
CA MET A 143 -2.42 -10.25 5.51
C MET A 143 -3.74 -10.72 6.14
N ARG A 144 -3.75 -11.07 7.43
CA ARG A 144 -5.00 -11.40 8.15
C ARG A 144 -5.97 -10.23 8.19
N ASN A 145 -5.48 -9.01 8.43
CA ASN A 145 -6.31 -7.81 8.43
C ASN A 145 -6.95 -7.59 7.06
N PHE A 146 -6.19 -7.73 5.98
CA PHE A 146 -6.72 -7.66 4.61
C PHE A 146 -7.77 -8.75 4.33
N LEU A 147 -7.51 -10.01 4.70
CA LEU A 147 -8.48 -11.10 4.53
C LEU A 147 -9.77 -10.84 5.33
N GLY A 148 -9.67 -10.28 6.54
CA GLY A 148 -10.84 -9.86 7.31
C GLY A 148 -11.60 -8.70 6.66
N MET A 149 -10.95 -7.82 5.88
CA MET A 149 -11.64 -6.81 5.07
C MET A 149 -12.39 -7.47 3.90
N VAL A 150 -11.78 -8.47 3.26
CA VAL A 150 -12.40 -9.26 2.19
C VAL A 150 -13.67 -9.95 2.68
N GLU A 151 -13.60 -10.65 3.82
CA GLU A 151 -14.76 -11.34 4.40
C GLU A 151 -15.90 -10.38 4.74
N ARG A 152 -15.59 -9.19 5.29
CA ARG A 152 -16.58 -8.16 5.60
C ARG A 152 -17.20 -7.53 4.36
N GLY A 153 -16.42 -7.33 3.29
CA GLY A 153 -16.90 -6.79 2.01
C GLY A 153 -17.79 -7.77 1.22
N VAL A 154 -17.69 -9.08 1.49
CA VAL A 154 -18.57 -10.11 0.92
C VAL A 154 -19.95 -10.11 1.59
N ILE A 155 -20.07 -9.58 2.82
CA ILE A 155 -21.36 -9.36 3.49
C ILE A 155 -21.99 -8.07 2.94
N LYS A 156 -22.37 -8.09 1.66
CA LYS A 156 -23.41 -7.21 1.15
C LYS A 156 -24.74 -7.91 1.42
N GLU A 157 -25.41 -7.52 2.52
CA GLU A 157 -26.82 -7.86 2.74
C GLU A 157 -27.73 -7.23 1.68
#